data_AF-A0A2V9H127-F1
#
_entry.id   AF-A0A2V9H127-F1
#
_cell.length_a   1.000
_cell.length_b   1.000
_cell.length_c   1.000
_cell.angle_alpha   90.00
_cell.angle_beta   90.00
_cell.angle_gamma   90.00
#
_symmetry.space_group_name_H-M   'P 1'
#
loop_
_entity.id
_entity.type
_entity.pdbx_description
1 polymer ?
#
loop_
_entity_poly.entity_id
_entity_poly.type
_entity_poly.pdbx_seq_one_letter_code
_entity_poly.pdbx_strand_id
1 'polypeptide(L)'
;MNCFWKWTAAIFGIVIVAAFIALSVMAGSPKDVYGMVRYALPHMHRGTLKIGSDAPDARIVALDGVSRFHIRERTRDRPLVLVFGSFT
;
A
#
# COMPACT_ATOMS: atom_id res chain seq x y z
N MET A 1 6.61 16.53 -37.39
CA MET A 1 6.42 15.49 -36.35
C MET A 1 5.94 14.23 -37.04
N ASN A 2 6.79 13.19 -37.13
CA ASN A 2 6.58 12.04 -38.02
C ASN A 2 5.29 11.28 -37.69
N CYS A 3 4.63 10.73 -38.70
CA CYS A 3 3.37 9.96 -38.56
C CYS A 3 3.50 8.85 -37.51
N PHE A 4 4.64 8.16 -37.48
CA PHE A 4 5.00 7.15 -36.49
C PHE A 4 4.87 7.64 -35.04
N TRP A 5 5.32 8.86 -34.74
CA TRP A 5 5.25 9.43 -33.40
C TRP A 5 3.81 9.76 -33.00
N LYS A 6 2.99 10.21 -33.95
CA LYS A 6 1.56 10.49 -33.72
C LYS A 6 0.79 9.21 -33.40
N TRP A 7 1.04 8.13 -34.15
CA TRP A 7 0.41 6.83 -33.91
C TRP A 7 0.88 6.19 -32.60
N THR A 8 2.17 6.30 -32.29
CA THR A 8 2.71 5.81 -31.01
C THR A 8 2.07 6.53 -29.83
N ALA A 9 1.96 7.86 -29.88
CA ALA A 9 1.30 8.65 -28.85
C ALA A 9 -0.20 8.32 -28.72
N ALA A 10 -0.89 8.11 -29.85
CA ALA A 10 -2.29 7.73 -29.85
C ALA A 10 -2.53 6.35 -29.20
N ILE A 11 -1.71 5.35 -29.55
CA ILE A 11 -1.78 4.01 -28.95
C ILE A 11 -1.52 4.08 -27.44
N PHE A 12 -0.47 4.80 -27.04
CA PHE A 12 -0.13 4.95 -25.62
C PHE A 12 -1.25 5.64 -24.83
N GLY A 13 -1.86 6.69 -25.41
CA GLY A 13 -3.02 7.36 -24.83
C GLY A 13 -4.21 6.42 -24.64
N ILE A 14 -4.53 5.61 -25.65
CA ILE A 14 -5.62 4.62 -25.57
C ILE A 14 -5.34 3.60 -24.46
N VAL A 15 -4.12 3.08 -24.36
CA VAL A 15 -3.74 2.10 -23.34
C VAL A 15 -3.86 2.68 -21.93
N ILE A 16 -3.40 3.92 -21.71
CA ILE A 16 -3.52 4.59 -20.41
C ILE A 16 -4.99 4.77 -20.02
N VAL A 17 -5.82 5.24 -20.95
CA VAL A 17 -7.25 5.45 -20.69
C VAL A 17 -7.95 4.13 -20.38
N ALA A 18 -7.68 3.08 -21.17
CA ALA A 18 -8.24 1.75 -20.94
C ALA A 18 -7.83 1.18 -19.57
N ALA A 19 -6.55 1.31 -19.20
CA ALA A 19 -6.04 0.88 -17.90
C ALA A 19 -6.70 1.67 -16.75
N PHE A 20 -6.87 2.99 -16.89
CA PHE A 20 -7.52 3.82 -15.88
C PHE A 20 -8.99 3.45 -15.68
N ILE A 21 -9.73 3.17 -16.76
CA ILE A 21 -11.12 2.72 -16.69
C ILE A 21 -11.20 1.35 -16.00
N ALA A 22 -10.36 0.39 -16.41
CA ALA A 22 -10.33 -0.93 -15.82
C ALA A 22 -10.05 -0.87 -14.31
N LEU A 23 -9.04 -0.07 -13.90
CA LEU A 23 -8.73 0.15 -12.49
C LEU A 23 -9.87 0.84 -11.75
N SER A 24 -10.57 1.78 -12.37
CA SER A 24 -11.71 2.49 -11.74
C SER A 24 -12.88 1.55 -11.48
N VAL A 25 -13.14 0.60 -12.39
CA VAL A 25 -14.17 -0.42 -12.20
C VAL A 25 -13.77 -1.42 -11.11
N MET A 26 -12.50 -1.86 -11.08
CA MET A 26 -12.01 -2.80 -10.05
C MET A 26 -11.93 -2.18 -8.66
N ALA A 27 -11.52 -0.92 -8.55
CA ALA A 27 -11.36 -0.21 -7.28
C ALA A 27 -12.68 0.39 -6.75
N GLY A 28 -13.75 0.41 -7.56
CA GLY A 28 -15.07 0.94 -7.18
C GLY A 28 -15.23 2.46 -7.36
N SER A 29 -14.14 3.22 -7.47
CA SER A 29 -14.18 4.66 -7.74
C SER A 29 -12.88 5.19 -8.36
N PRO A 30 -12.92 6.24 -9.21
CA PRO A 30 -11.71 6.93 -9.68
C PRO A 30 -10.85 7.51 -8.55
N LYS A 31 -11.47 7.90 -7.43
CA LYS A 31 -10.76 8.38 -6.23
C LYS A 31 -9.94 7.26 -5.58
N ASP A 32 -10.46 6.04 -5.62
CA ASP A 32 -9.81 4.86 -5.06
C ASP A 32 -8.65 4.38 -5.94
N VAL A 33 -8.73 4.57 -7.26
CA VAL A 33 -7.58 4.38 -8.16
C VAL A 33 -6.43 5.31 -7.79
N TYR A 34 -6.72 6.59 -7.54
CA TYR A 34 -5.70 7.53 -7.08
C TYR A 34 -5.12 7.09 -5.73
N GLY A 35 -5.97 6.69 -4.78
CA GLY A 35 -5.55 6.15 -3.49
C GLY A 35 -4.65 4.91 -3.63
N MET A 36 -5.01 4.00 -4.52
CA MET A 36 -4.25 2.78 -4.80
C MET A 36 -2.91 3.10 -5.44
N VAL A 37 -2.85 3.96 -6.46
CA VAL A 37 -1.60 4.34 -7.12
C VAL A 37 -0.67 5.09 -6.17
N ARG A 38 -1.21 5.93 -5.29
CA ARG A 38 -0.42 6.73 -4.35
C ARG A 38 0.04 5.94 -3.14
N TYR A 39 -0.82 5.11 -2.57
CA TYR A 39 -0.58 4.49 -1.27
C TYR A 39 -0.37 2.98 -1.36
N ALA A 40 -1.10 2.28 -2.22
CA ALA A 40 -0.98 0.82 -2.32
C ALA A 40 0.21 0.41 -3.20
N LEU A 41 0.29 0.86 -4.45
CA LEU A 41 1.32 0.43 -5.41
C LEU A 41 2.77 0.60 -4.91
N PRO A 42 3.16 1.72 -4.26
CA PRO A 42 4.53 1.88 -3.77
C PRO A 42 4.86 0.95 -2.59
N HIS A 43 3.86 0.60 -1.78
CA HIS A 43 4.02 -0.15 -0.53
C HIS A 43 3.58 -1.62 -0.64
N MET A 44 3.09 -2.06 -1.80
CA MET A 44 2.71 -3.43 -2.14
C MET A 44 3.94 -4.31 -2.40
N HIS A 45 4.87 -4.31 -1.45
CA HIS A 45 6.01 -5.21 -1.46
C HIS A 45 5.87 -6.19 -0.29
N ARG A 46 6.15 -7.46 -0.55
CA ARG A 46 6.22 -8.45 0.52
C ARG A 46 7.36 -8.06 1.46
N GLY A 47 7.05 -7.85 2.74
CA GLY A 47 8.06 -7.51 3.74
C GLY A 47 9.17 -8.56 3.79
N THR A 48 10.40 -8.14 4.12
CA THR A 48 11.58 -9.02 4.19
C THR A 48 11.69 -9.78 5.51
N LEU A 49 10.58 -9.95 6.23
CA LEU A 49 10.55 -10.62 7.54
C LEU A 49 10.86 -12.10 7.35
N LYS A 50 11.80 -12.64 8.14
CA LYS A 50 12.19 -14.05 8.08
C LYS A 50 11.67 -14.78 9.31
N ILE A 51 11.35 -16.06 9.15
CA ILE A 51 10.98 -16.90 10.30
C ILE A 51 12.18 -16.95 11.25
N GLY A 52 11.94 -16.71 12.54
CA GLY A 52 12.98 -16.68 13.57
C GLY A 52 13.75 -15.35 13.69
N SER A 53 13.48 -14.35 12.84
CA SER A 53 14.03 -13.01 13.07
C SER A 53 13.27 -12.29 14.17
N ASP A 54 13.98 -11.51 14.98
CA ASP A 54 13.38 -10.61 15.96
C ASP A 54 12.32 -9.71 15.32
N ALA A 55 11.22 -9.48 16.05
CA ALA A 55 10.23 -8.50 15.65
C ALA A 55 10.85 -7.09 15.63
N PRO A 56 10.65 -6.29 14.56
CA PRO A 56 11.13 -4.92 14.51
C PRO A 56 10.56 -4.10 15.66
N ASP A 57 11.41 -3.34 16.34
CA ASP A 57 10.97 -2.50 17.46
C ASP A 57 10.38 -1.18 16.95
N ALA A 58 9.09 -1.22 16.64
CA ALA A 58 8.35 -0.04 16.18
C ALA A 58 7.69 0.69 17.35
N ARG A 59 7.68 2.02 17.28
CA ARG A 59 6.89 2.85 18.19
C ARG A 59 5.45 2.92 17.70
N ILE A 60 4.52 2.47 18.53
CA ILE A 60 3.08 2.42 18.23
C ILE A 60 2.35 3.47 19.08
N VAL A 61 1.35 4.11 18.49
CA VAL A 61 0.37 4.93 19.21
C VAL A 61 -0.80 4.04 19.59
N ALA A 62 -1.14 4.00 20.88
CA ALA A 62 -2.27 3.24 21.36
C ALA A 62 -3.59 3.84 20.85
N LEU A 63 -4.66 3.05 20.92
CA LEU A 63 -6.01 3.50 20.53
C LEU A 63 -6.57 4.62 21.42
N ASP A 64 -5.94 4.88 22.57
CA ASP A 64 -6.26 6.03 23.43
C ASP A 64 -5.79 7.39 22.85
N GLY A 65 -4.99 7.37 21.77
CA GLY A 65 -4.49 8.56 21.09
C GLY A 65 -3.40 9.33 21.82
N VAL A 66 -3.04 8.95 23.05
CA VAL A 66 -2.07 9.65 23.90
C VAL A 66 -0.85 8.79 24.17
N SER A 67 -1.07 7.52 24.49
CA SER A 67 -0.01 6.61 24.88
C SER A 67 0.81 6.18 23.68
N ARG A 68 2.12 6.22 23.84
CA ARG A 68 3.08 5.71 22.86
C ARG A 68 3.94 4.66 23.54
N PHE A 69 4.13 3.53 22.89
CA PHE A 69 4.96 2.44 23.42
C PHE A 69 5.73 1.76 22.29
N HIS A 70 6.86 1.17 22.63
CA HIS A 70 7.58 0.29 21.71
C HIS A 70 7.06 -1.14 21.86
N ILE A 71 7.06 -1.91 20.78
CA ILE A 71 6.61 -3.31 20.79
C ILE A 71 7.34 -4.10 21.88
N ARG A 72 8.66 -3.94 21.99
CA ARG A 72 9.48 -4.66 22.99
C ARG A 72 9.07 -4.39 24.44
N GLU A 73 8.53 -3.21 24.74
CA GLU A 73 8.07 -2.85 26.09
C GLU A 73 6.87 -3.70 26.54
N ARG A 74 6.06 -4.18 25.59
CA ARG A 74 4.85 -4.99 25.85
C ARG A 74 5.05 -6.49 25.62
N THR A 75 6.08 -6.88 24.87
CA THR A 75 6.25 -8.27 24.44
C THR A 75 7.17 -9.10 25.33
N ARG A 76 8.15 -8.50 26.02
CA ARG A 76 9.18 -9.16 26.87
C ARG A 76 9.23 -10.71 26.77
N ASP A 77 8.46 -11.42 27.61
CA ASP A 77 8.51 -12.88 27.74
C ASP A 77 7.28 -13.61 27.17
N ARG A 78 6.39 -12.91 26.46
CA ARG A 78 5.13 -13.48 25.97
C ARG A 78 5.11 -13.48 24.44
N PRO A 79 4.56 -14.54 23.82
CA PRO A 79 4.36 -14.55 22.37
C PRO A 79 3.39 -13.43 21.98
N LEU A 80 3.77 -12.62 20.99
CA LEU A 80 2.95 -11.54 20.43
C LEU A 80 2.36 -11.99 19.10
N VAL A 81 1.05 -11.79 18.93
CA VAL A 81 0.37 -11.89 17.64
C VAL A 81 0.04 -10.48 17.16
N LEU A 82 0.47 -10.15 15.95
CA LEU A 82 0.23 -8.84 15.33
C LEU A 82 -0.77 -8.99 14.18
N VAL A 83 -1.87 -8.24 14.24
CA VAL A 83 -2.90 -8.23 13.19
C VAL A 83 -2.91 -6.85 12.54
N PHE A 84 -2.62 -6.81 11.24
CA PHE A 84 -2.71 -5.59 10.44
C PHE A 84 -4.11 -5.49 9.84
N GLY A 85 -4.84 -4.44 10.21
CA GLY A 85 -6.18 -4.17 9.71
C GLY A 85 -6.57 -2.72 9.90
N SER A 86 -7.64 -2.33 9.24
CA SER A 86 -8.31 -1.04 9.41
C SER A 86 -9.78 -1.31 9.70
N PHE A 87 -10.36 -0.57 10.64
CA PHE A 87 -11.80 -0.49 10.79
C PHE A 87 -12.27 0.81 10.15
N THR A 88 -13.35 0.74 9.37
CA THR A 88 -14.02 1.89 8.75
C THR A 88 -15.27 2.24 9.53
#